data_AF-R5FBQ3-F1
#
_entry.id   AF-R5FBQ3-F1
#
_cell.length_a   1.000
_cell.length_b   1.000
_cell.length_c   1.000
_cell.angle_alpha   90.00
_cell.angle_beta   90.00
_cell.angle_gamma   90.00
#
_symmetry.space_group_name_H-M   'P 1'
#
loop_
_entity.id
_entity.type
_entity.pdbx_description
1 polymer ?
#
loop_
_entity_poly.entity_id
_entity_poly.type
_entity_poly.pdbx_seq_one_letter_code
_entity_poly.pdbx_strand_id
1 'polypeptide(L)'
;MNIITRNFFRLLRSGALNEYESLEPMSAFKWNRLEQMVLVQGVEAAARQGIKHHENDVMMNIPDTLRNRELLAPPAINPQPILSNVFLNHRLRKIEQHERHAIDTNMAAIDVLHIIVETTASMLNHGTMLAGIIQLGSYLRTQGDQVDFVKLDHWLSKLFLRRMAQLQGSMLMAGFHFQKEELPFVNHVEPAANRLILRSVAHTVEDTAEEWHFRQSHAGFVHNNSALLRRNLRRSYRYFVYAPIETVSSFFHNFARSLQEIEE
;
A
#
# COMPACT_ATOMS: atom_id res chain seq x y z
N MET A 1 5.42 -6.81 18.55
CA MET A 1 6.05 -7.20 17.26
C MET A 1 7.20 -8.14 17.52
N ASN A 2 7.46 -9.09 16.61
CA ASN A 2 8.69 -9.89 16.64
C ASN A 2 9.85 -9.10 15.99
N ILE A 3 11.07 -9.65 16.07
CA ILE A 3 12.29 -9.02 15.52
C ILE A 3 12.17 -8.75 14.01
N ILE A 4 11.61 -9.71 13.25
CA ILE A 4 11.47 -9.63 11.80
C ILE A 4 10.60 -8.41 11.43
N THR A 5 9.44 -8.28 12.06
CA THR A 5 8.52 -7.15 11.80
C THR A 5 9.14 -5.83 12.22
N ARG A 6 9.87 -5.75 13.35
CA ARG A 6 10.56 -4.53 13.78
C ARG A 6 11.60 -4.09 12.75
N ASN A 7 12.49 -5.00 12.36
CA ASN A 7 13.53 -4.70 11.38
C ASN A 7 12.97 -4.39 10.00
N PHE A 8 11.86 -5.02 9.62
CA PHE A 8 11.15 -4.69 8.39
C PHE A 8 10.72 -3.22 8.37
N PHE A 9 10.02 -2.72 9.40
CA PHE A 9 9.67 -1.30 9.46
C PHE A 9 10.88 -0.37 9.59
N ARG A 10 11.93 -0.76 10.30
CA ARG A 10 13.20 0.00 10.34
C ARG A 10 13.83 0.15 8.96
N LEU A 11 13.92 -0.93 8.19
CA LEU A 11 14.46 -0.89 6.83
C LEU A 11 13.64 0.01 5.92
N LEU A 12 12.31 -0.08 5.98
CA LEU A 12 11.44 0.75 5.15
C LEU A 12 11.54 2.24 5.50
N ARG A 13 11.60 2.57 6.80
CA ARG A 13 11.80 3.95 7.28
C ARG A 13 13.16 4.50 6.88
N SER A 14 14.22 3.72 7.06
CA SER A 14 15.58 4.07 6.64
C SER A 14 15.64 4.31 5.13
N GLY A 15 15.04 3.42 4.33
CA GLY A 15 15.17 3.48 2.88
C GLY A 15 14.25 4.48 2.18
N ALA A 16 13.02 4.67 2.64
CA ALA A 16 12.05 5.55 1.96
C ALA A 16 11.93 6.94 2.59
N LEU A 17 12.26 7.06 3.88
CA LEU A 17 12.01 8.27 4.66
C LEU A 17 13.28 8.84 5.32
N ASN A 18 14.45 8.22 5.09
CA ASN A 18 15.75 8.59 5.66
C ASN A 18 15.75 8.65 7.21
N GLU A 19 14.97 7.79 7.85
CA GLU A 19 14.98 7.59 9.30
C GLU A 19 15.88 6.42 9.68
N TYR A 20 17.08 6.72 10.15
CA TYR A 20 18.08 5.71 10.47
C TYR A 20 17.89 5.17 11.88
N GLU A 21 17.45 3.92 11.99
CA GLU A 21 17.37 3.17 13.24
C GLU A 21 18.25 1.93 13.18
N SER A 22 18.97 1.63 14.26
CA SER A 22 19.76 0.40 14.34
C SER A 22 18.88 -0.84 14.18
N LEU A 23 19.23 -1.73 13.25
CA LEU A 23 18.55 -3.02 13.13
C LEU A 23 18.99 -3.96 14.25
N GLU A 24 18.11 -4.88 14.62
CA GLU A 24 18.46 -5.96 15.54
C GLU A 24 19.12 -7.11 14.77
N PRO A 25 20.14 -7.79 15.31
CA PRO A 25 20.78 -8.91 14.62
C PRO A 25 19.77 -10.04 14.35
N MET A 26 19.78 -10.55 13.12
CA MET A 26 18.89 -11.62 12.65
C MET A 26 19.68 -12.82 12.14
N SER A 27 19.15 -14.03 12.39
CA SER A 27 19.67 -15.24 11.75
C SER A 27 19.33 -15.25 10.26
N ALA A 28 20.05 -16.03 9.45
CA ALA A 28 19.77 -16.18 8.02
C ALA A 28 18.31 -16.56 7.74
N PHE A 29 17.71 -17.45 8.56
CA PHE A 29 16.29 -17.79 8.45
C PHE A 29 15.37 -16.58 8.60
N LYS A 30 15.64 -15.70 9.59
CA LYS A 30 14.84 -14.50 9.84
C LYS A 30 14.99 -13.47 8.70
N TRP A 31 16.18 -13.37 8.11
CA TRP A 31 16.41 -12.54 6.93
C TRP A 31 15.63 -13.04 5.71
N ASN A 32 15.63 -14.34 5.44
CA ASN A 32 14.84 -14.92 4.35
C ASN A 32 13.33 -14.65 4.54
N ARG A 33 12.85 -14.72 5.80
CA ARG A 33 11.46 -14.35 6.12
C ARG A 33 11.17 -12.86 5.90
N LEU A 34 12.11 -11.98 6.22
CA LEU A 34 11.98 -10.55 5.94
C LEU A 34 11.93 -10.30 4.43
N GLU A 35 12.78 -10.96 3.65
CA GLU A 35 12.79 -10.86 2.18
C GLU A 35 11.44 -11.27 1.58
N GLN A 36 10.84 -12.37 2.05
CA GLN A 36 9.49 -12.77 1.63
C GLN A 36 8.44 -11.68 1.93
N MET A 37 8.53 -11.04 3.11
CA MET A 37 7.64 -9.93 3.46
C MET A 37 7.83 -8.73 2.53
N VAL A 38 9.07 -8.40 2.17
CA VAL A 38 9.39 -7.31 1.24
C VAL A 38 8.76 -7.55 -0.13
N LEU A 39 8.91 -8.77 -0.67
CA LEU A 39 8.36 -9.16 -1.98
C LEU A 39 6.84 -9.08 -2.01
N VAL A 40 6.16 -9.71 -1.06
CA VAL A 40 4.69 -9.75 -1.05
C VAL A 40 4.07 -8.37 -0.83
N GLN A 41 4.76 -7.50 -0.08
CA GLN A 41 4.27 -6.15 0.18
C GLN A 41 4.61 -5.15 -0.94
N GLY A 42 5.44 -5.54 -1.92
CA GLY A 42 5.85 -4.69 -3.05
C GLY A 42 6.70 -3.50 -2.61
N VAL A 43 7.57 -3.69 -1.61
CA VAL A 43 8.36 -2.62 -0.98
C VAL A 43 9.87 -2.79 -1.20
N GLU A 44 10.25 -3.48 -2.27
CA GLU A 44 11.64 -3.83 -2.62
C GLU A 44 12.53 -2.60 -2.73
N ALA A 45 12.07 -1.55 -3.43
CA ALA A 45 12.85 -0.33 -3.62
C ALA A 45 13.23 0.33 -2.29
N ALA A 46 12.24 0.49 -1.41
CA ALA A 46 12.42 1.05 -0.07
C ALA A 46 13.31 0.15 0.80
N ALA A 47 13.01 -1.15 0.88
CA ALA A 47 13.76 -2.08 1.72
C ALA A 47 15.23 -2.16 1.31
N ARG A 48 15.52 -2.21 0.01
CA ARG A 48 16.87 -2.29 -0.53
C ARG A 48 17.65 -0.99 -0.31
N GLN A 49 17.02 0.18 -0.44
CA GLN A 49 17.65 1.44 -0.06
C GLN A 49 17.99 1.45 1.44
N GLY A 50 17.10 0.93 2.28
CA GLY A 50 17.36 0.75 3.72
C GLY A 50 18.55 -0.18 3.97
N ILE A 51 18.64 -1.31 3.28
CA ILE A 51 19.77 -2.24 3.41
C ILE A 51 21.10 -1.55 3.07
N LYS A 52 21.12 -0.73 2.02
CA LYS A 52 22.31 0.06 1.66
C LYS A 52 22.73 1.02 2.77
N HIS A 53 21.77 1.66 3.45
CA HIS A 53 22.06 2.53 4.59
C HIS A 53 22.66 1.77 5.78
N HIS A 54 22.36 0.47 5.91
CA HIS A 54 22.82 -0.40 6.99
C HIS A 54 23.93 -1.38 6.57
N GLU A 55 24.55 -1.19 5.39
CA GLU A 55 25.49 -2.15 4.82
C GLU A 55 26.76 -2.34 5.68
N ASN A 56 27.14 -1.27 6.39
CA ASN A 56 28.31 -1.22 7.25
C ASN A 56 28.00 -1.58 8.71
N ASP A 57 26.74 -1.88 9.05
CA ASP A 57 26.36 -2.21 10.41
C ASP A 57 26.97 -3.58 10.80
N VAL A 58 27.78 -3.56 11.86
CA VAL A 58 28.48 -4.75 12.37
C VAL A 58 27.45 -5.77 12.87
N MET A 59 27.68 -7.07 12.61
CA MET A 59 26.85 -8.21 13.06
C MET A 59 25.49 -8.39 12.36
N MET A 60 25.23 -7.75 11.22
CA MET A 60 23.93 -7.87 10.57
C MET A 60 23.71 -9.16 9.77
N ASN A 61 24.76 -9.89 9.36
CA ASN A 61 24.66 -11.12 8.56
C ASN A 61 23.62 -11.01 7.41
N ILE A 62 23.59 -9.86 6.72
CA ILE A 62 22.65 -9.59 5.62
C ILE A 62 23.00 -10.52 4.45
N PRO A 63 22.05 -11.33 3.93
CA PRO A 63 22.30 -12.19 2.78
C PRO A 63 22.75 -11.42 1.53
N ASP A 64 23.70 -12.00 0.78
CA ASP A 64 24.21 -11.40 -0.46
C ASP A 64 23.13 -11.22 -1.53
N THR A 65 22.10 -12.07 -1.53
CA THR A 65 20.93 -11.96 -2.42
C THR A 65 20.22 -10.61 -2.26
N LEU A 66 20.15 -10.09 -1.03
CA LEU A 66 19.55 -8.80 -0.72
C LEU A 66 20.51 -7.64 -0.97
N ARG A 67 21.81 -7.84 -0.73
CA ARG A 67 22.86 -6.83 -0.93
C ARG A 67 23.08 -6.52 -2.42
N ASN A 68 23.14 -7.56 -3.25
CA ASN A 68 23.52 -7.46 -4.66
C ASN A 68 22.33 -7.22 -5.61
N ARG A 69 21.13 -6.99 -5.06
CA ARG A 69 19.93 -6.73 -5.87
C ARG A 69 19.98 -5.33 -6.47
N GLU A 70 19.61 -5.20 -7.75
CA GLU A 70 19.70 -3.94 -8.47
C GLU A 70 18.84 -2.82 -7.87
N LEU A 71 19.32 -1.58 -8.04
CA LEU A 71 18.65 -0.39 -7.54
C LEU A 71 17.32 -0.12 -8.27
N LEU A 72 16.24 -0.75 -7.83
CA LEU A 72 14.89 -0.39 -8.29
C LEU A 72 14.59 1.06 -7.89
N ALA A 73 14.18 1.86 -8.88
CA ALA A 73 13.62 3.19 -8.64
C ALA A 73 12.33 3.07 -7.81
N PRO A 74 12.01 4.06 -6.96
CA PRO A 74 10.71 4.14 -6.34
C PRO A 74 9.61 4.11 -7.41
N PRO A 75 8.45 3.49 -7.14
CA PRO A 75 7.35 3.50 -8.10
C PRO A 75 6.94 4.95 -8.41
N ALA A 76 6.83 5.26 -9.69
CA ALA A 76 6.29 6.54 -10.13
C ALA A 76 4.83 6.68 -9.69
N ILE A 77 4.39 7.92 -9.48
CA ILE A 77 2.98 8.21 -9.22
C ILE A 77 2.20 7.85 -10.48
N ASN A 78 1.13 7.06 -10.33
CA ASN A 78 0.23 6.76 -11.44
C ASN A 78 -0.48 8.06 -11.86
N PRO A 79 -0.28 8.58 -13.08
CA PRO A 79 -0.87 9.84 -13.50
C PRO A 79 -2.38 9.74 -13.76
N GLN A 80 -2.93 8.52 -13.81
CA GLN A 80 -4.34 8.26 -14.07
C GLN A 80 -4.86 7.09 -13.23
N PRO A 81 -4.92 7.25 -11.90
CA PRO A 81 -5.48 6.22 -11.04
C PRO A 81 -6.97 6.02 -11.33
N ILE A 82 -7.46 4.81 -11.08
CA ILE A 82 -8.81 4.39 -11.45
C ILE A 82 -9.56 3.94 -10.19
N LEU A 83 -10.77 4.48 -10.03
CA LEU A 83 -11.72 4.01 -9.02
C LEU A 83 -12.59 2.89 -9.61
N SER A 84 -12.96 1.92 -8.78
CA SER A 84 -13.83 0.82 -9.20
C SER A 84 -15.26 1.31 -9.46
N ASN A 85 -15.70 2.36 -8.76
CA ASN A 85 -17.00 2.97 -9.03
C ASN A 85 -16.92 3.92 -10.23
N VAL A 86 -17.70 3.65 -11.28
CA VAL A 86 -17.74 4.46 -12.51
C VAL A 86 -18.08 5.93 -12.24
N PHE A 87 -19.03 6.19 -11.32
CA PHE A 87 -19.45 7.55 -11.01
C PHE A 87 -18.40 8.33 -10.22
N LEU A 88 -17.76 7.70 -9.23
CA LEU A 88 -16.64 8.33 -8.50
C LEU A 88 -15.42 8.51 -9.43
N ASN A 89 -15.17 7.57 -10.34
CA ASN A 89 -14.13 7.70 -11.35
C ASN A 89 -14.40 8.89 -12.28
N HIS A 90 -15.64 9.08 -12.73
CA HIS A 90 -16.01 10.28 -13.50
C HIS A 90 -15.82 11.57 -12.70
N ARG A 91 -16.17 11.58 -11.41
CA ARG A 91 -15.89 12.71 -10.51
C ARG A 91 -14.40 12.98 -10.36
N LEU A 92 -13.57 11.95 -10.23
CA LEU A 92 -12.11 12.05 -10.17
C LEU A 92 -11.57 12.70 -11.46
N ARG A 93 -11.98 12.21 -12.63
CA ARG A 93 -11.60 12.83 -13.93
C ARG A 93 -12.04 14.29 -14.02
N LYS A 94 -13.24 14.61 -13.53
CA LYS A 94 -13.71 16.00 -13.48
C LYS A 94 -12.81 16.85 -12.58
N ILE A 95 -12.44 16.38 -11.39
CA ILE A 95 -11.52 17.08 -10.48
C ILE A 95 -10.18 17.36 -11.17
N GLU A 96 -9.56 16.32 -11.75
CA GLU A 96 -8.28 16.43 -12.48
C GLU A 96 -8.35 17.46 -13.61
N GLN A 97 -9.42 17.42 -14.41
CA GLN A 97 -9.61 18.36 -15.52
C GLN A 97 -9.80 19.78 -15.02
N HIS A 98 -10.59 20.00 -13.97
CA HIS A 98 -10.82 21.36 -13.46
C HIS A 98 -9.53 21.94 -12.87
N GLU A 99 -8.76 21.14 -12.13
CA GLU A 99 -7.52 21.61 -11.52
C GLU A 99 -6.45 21.96 -12.55
N ARG A 100 -6.37 21.22 -13.67
CA ARG A 100 -5.45 21.53 -14.78
C ARG A 100 -5.72 22.86 -15.49
N HIS A 101 -6.95 23.38 -15.39
CA HIS A 101 -7.36 24.64 -16.03
C HIS A 101 -7.66 25.74 -15.00
N ALA A 102 -7.44 25.48 -13.71
CA ALA A 102 -7.56 26.48 -12.67
C ALA A 102 -6.41 27.51 -12.78
N ILE A 103 -6.63 28.74 -12.30
CA ILE A 103 -5.57 29.75 -12.27
C ILE A 103 -4.57 29.43 -11.15
N ASP A 104 -5.08 28.89 -10.05
CA ASP A 104 -4.37 28.48 -8.84
C ASP A 104 -4.10 26.97 -8.82
N THR A 105 -3.57 26.43 -9.92
CA THR A 105 -3.29 24.98 -10.06
C THR A 105 -2.42 24.46 -8.92
N ASN A 106 -2.85 23.37 -8.29
CA ASN A 106 -2.04 22.63 -7.32
C ASN A 106 -1.91 21.16 -7.74
N MET A 107 -0.90 20.89 -8.56
CA MET A 107 -0.57 19.53 -9.00
C MET A 107 -0.07 18.65 -7.85
N ALA A 108 0.54 19.23 -6.81
CA ALA A 108 1.00 18.47 -5.66
C ALA A 108 -0.16 17.85 -4.86
N ALA A 109 -1.28 18.56 -4.74
CA ALA A 109 -2.50 18.02 -4.15
C ALA A 109 -3.13 16.94 -5.03
N ILE A 110 -3.01 17.04 -6.36
CA ILE A 110 -3.45 15.98 -7.30
C ILE A 110 -2.60 14.73 -7.14
N ASP A 111 -1.28 14.88 -7.01
CA ASP A 111 -0.35 13.76 -6.78
C ASP A 111 -0.69 13.01 -5.48
N VAL A 112 -0.94 13.74 -4.38
CA VAL A 112 -1.38 13.13 -3.11
C VAL A 112 -2.73 12.42 -3.27
N LEU A 113 -3.68 13.05 -3.97
CA LEU A 113 -4.96 12.42 -4.27
C LEU A 113 -4.77 11.13 -5.07
N HIS A 114 -3.87 11.13 -6.05
CA HIS A 114 -3.57 9.98 -6.88
C HIS A 114 -2.98 8.83 -6.08
N ILE A 115 -2.01 9.11 -5.21
CA ILE A 115 -1.43 8.10 -4.32
C ILE A 115 -2.52 7.51 -3.40
N ILE A 116 -3.41 8.34 -2.83
CA ILE A 116 -4.49 7.86 -1.95
C ILE A 116 -5.46 6.95 -2.71
N VAL A 117 -5.85 7.33 -3.93
CA VAL A 117 -6.77 6.54 -4.78
C VAL A 117 -6.13 5.21 -5.17
N GLU A 118 -4.89 5.22 -5.64
CA GLU A 118 -4.16 4.01 -6.04
C GLU A 118 -3.95 3.06 -4.86
N THR A 119 -3.58 3.61 -3.70
CA THR A 119 -3.44 2.85 -2.46
C THR A 119 -4.79 2.25 -2.05
N THR A 120 -5.88 2.98 -2.22
CA THR A 120 -7.24 2.48 -1.95
C THR A 120 -7.58 1.31 -2.88
N ALA A 121 -7.30 1.43 -4.18
CA ALA A 121 -7.53 0.37 -5.15
C ALA A 121 -6.71 -0.89 -4.81
N SER A 122 -5.44 -0.73 -4.45
CA SER A 122 -4.57 -1.83 -4.02
C SER A 122 -5.08 -2.51 -2.74
N MET A 123 -5.52 -1.73 -1.74
CA MET A 123 -6.11 -2.25 -0.50
C MET A 123 -7.37 -3.08 -0.75
N LEU A 124 -8.22 -2.66 -1.68
CA LEU A 124 -9.50 -3.31 -1.97
C LEU A 124 -9.33 -4.53 -2.89
N ASN A 125 -8.42 -4.49 -3.86
CA ASN A 125 -8.30 -5.53 -4.89
C ASN A 125 -7.24 -6.59 -4.54
N HIS A 126 -6.09 -6.15 -4.01
CA HIS A 126 -4.93 -7.02 -3.79
C HIS A 126 -4.64 -7.25 -2.30
N GLY A 127 -5.23 -6.44 -1.42
CA GLY A 127 -4.98 -6.50 0.02
C GLY A 127 -3.57 -6.05 0.42
N THR A 128 -2.80 -5.52 -0.54
CA THR A 128 -1.50 -4.88 -0.33
C THR A 128 -1.71 -3.40 -0.10
N MET A 129 -0.87 -2.81 0.74
CA MET A 129 -1.01 -1.39 1.10
C MET A 129 0.29 -0.67 1.39
N LEU A 130 1.33 -1.40 1.83
CA LEU A 130 2.53 -0.75 2.34
C LEU A 130 3.27 0.03 1.27
N ALA A 131 3.33 -0.45 0.03
CA ALA A 131 3.93 0.30 -1.07
C ALA A 131 3.30 1.69 -1.23
N GLY A 132 1.97 1.76 -1.30
CA GLY A 132 1.24 3.02 -1.43
C GLY A 132 1.33 3.91 -0.20
N ILE A 133 1.28 3.34 1.01
CA ILE A 133 1.49 4.08 2.26
C ILE A 133 2.90 4.70 2.30
N ILE A 134 3.93 3.95 1.92
CA ILE A 134 5.31 4.45 1.88
C ILE A 134 5.46 5.53 0.82
N GLN A 135 4.86 5.36 -0.36
CA GLN A 135 4.87 6.36 -1.42
C GLN A 135 4.21 7.66 -0.94
N LEU A 136 3.07 7.56 -0.24
CA LEU A 136 2.39 8.70 0.36
C LEU A 136 3.28 9.42 1.38
N GLY A 137 3.91 8.67 2.29
CA GLY A 137 4.80 9.25 3.29
C GLY A 137 6.02 9.92 2.66
N SER A 138 6.68 9.26 1.71
CA SER A 138 7.84 9.80 1.01
C SER A 138 7.50 11.09 0.26
N TYR A 139 6.34 11.13 -0.40
CA TYR A 139 5.85 12.34 -1.05
C TYR A 139 5.60 13.47 -0.06
N LEU A 140 4.88 13.21 1.04
CA LEU A 140 4.54 14.23 2.03
C LEU A 140 5.79 14.82 2.70
N ARG A 141 6.84 14.03 2.93
CA ARG A 141 8.10 14.55 3.50
C ARG A 141 8.96 15.33 2.52
N THR A 142 8.77 15.13 1.22
CA THR A 142 9.60 15.77 0.18
C THR A 142 8.91 16.98 -0.46
N GLN A 143 7.59 16.93 -0.61
CA GLN A 143 6.79 17.93 -1.33
C GLN A 143 5.51 18.33 -0.57
N GLY A 144 5.35 17.92 0.70
CA GLY A 144 4.12 18.17 1.45
C GLY A 144 3.85 19.66 1.74
N ASP A 145 4.87 20.50 1.72
CA ASP A 145 4.77 21.95 1.86
C ASP A 145 4.07 22.63 0.67
N GLN A 146 4.11 22.00 -0.50
CA GLN A 146 3.47 22.48 -1.72
C GLN A 146 2.02 22.02 -1.85
N VAL A 147 1.56 21.13 -0.97
CA VAL A 147 0.23 20.53 -1.05
C VAL A 147 -0.82 21.46 -0.45
N ASP A 148 -1.81 21.86 -1.26
CA ASP A 148 -3.03 22.49 -0.76
C ASP A 148 -3.95 21.43 -0.14
N PHE A 149 -3.83 21.25 1.17
CA PHE A 149 -4.63 20.30 1.92
C PHE A 149 -6.12 20.67 2.02
N VAL A 150 -6.49 21.94 1.82
CA VAL A 150 -7.89 22.36 1.81
C VAL A 150 -8.58 21.87 0.54
N LYS A 151 -7.91 22.02 -0.61
CA LYS A 151 -8.37 21.43 -1.88
C LYS A 151 -8.44 19.91 -1.79
N LEU A 152 -7.39 19.28 -1.27
CA LEU A 152 -7.33 17.82 -1.11
C LEU A 152 -8.51 17.29 -0.27
N ASP A 153 -8.78 17.86 0.90
CA ASP A 153 -9.89 17.40 1.77
C ASP A 153 -11.25 17.55 1.07
N HIS A 154 -11.45 18.63 0.31
CA HIS A 154 -12.67 18.82 -0.49
C HIS A 154 -12.83 17.74 -1.56
N TRP A 155 -11.77 17.39 -2.27
CA TRP A 155 -11.80 16.33 -3.28
C TRP A 155 -12.05 14.95 -2.67
N LEU A 156 -11.36 14.62 -1.57
CA LEU A 156 -11.57 13.38 -0.83
C LEU A 156 -13.01 13.25 -0.33
N SER A 157 -13.63 14.37 0.05
CA SER A 157 -15.05 14.43 0.43
C SER A 157 -15.98 14.12 -0.75
N LYS A 158 -15.73 14.74 -1.90
CA LYS A 158 -16.51 14.52 -3.14
C LYS A 158 -16.43 13.08 -3.65
N LEU A 159 -15.31 12.40 -3.37
CA LEU A 159 -15.06 11.02 -3.76
C LEU A 159 -15.46 10.00 -2.67
N PHE A 160 -15.96 10.44 -1.51
CA PHE A 160 -16.25 9.57 -0.37
C PHE A 160 -15.04 8.75 0.12
N LEU A 161 -13.84 9.33 -0.03
CA LEU A 161 -12.56 8.72 0.37
C LEU A 161 -11.94 9.37 1.61
N ARG A 162 -12.57 10.40 2.21
CA ARG A 162 -12.02 11.08 3.40
C ARG A 162 -11.65 10.11 4.52
N ARG A 163 -12.53 9.17 4.89
CA ARG A 163 -12.26 8.18 5.95
C ARG A 163 -11.14 7.21 5.57
N MET A 164 -11.05 6.84 4.29
CA MET A 164 -9.95 6.02 3.78
C MET A 164 -8.62 6.77 3.82
N ALA A 165 -8.59 8.04 3.42
CA ALA A 165 -7.41 8.89 3.54
C ALA A 165 -6.97 9.03 5.01
N GLN A 166 -7.91 9.27 5.93
CA GLN A 166 -7.62 9.30 7.37
C GLN A 166 -7.03 7.98 7.86
N LEU A 167 -7.54 6.84 7.38
CA LEU A 167 -6.98 5.53 7.70
C LEU A 167 -5.54 5.41 7.21
N GLN A 168 -5.26 5.78 5.95
CA GLN A 168 -3.92 5.75 5.38
C GLN A 168 -2.96 6.70 6.12
N GLY A 169 -3.40 7.89 6.50
CA GLY A 169 -2.62 8.81 7.34
C GLY A 169 -2.39 8.26 8.75
N SER A 170 -3.41 7.66 9.37
CA SER A 170 -3.26 6.99 10.67
C SER A 170 -2.28 5.81 10.61
N MET A 171 -2.15 5.18 9.44
CA MET A 171 -1.18 4.13 9.18
C MET A 171 0.25 4.68 9.08
N LEU A 172 0.43 5.83 8.43
CA LEU A 172 1.70 6.56 8.47
C LEU A 172 2.12 6.90 9.90
N MET A 173 1.20 7.37 10.73
CA MET A 173 1.50 7.64 12.15
C MET A 173 1.91 6.36 12.90
N ALA A 174 1.17 5.27 12.71
CA ALA A 174 1.37 4.02 13.45
C ALA A 174 2.64 3.25 13.04
N GLY A 175 2.98 3.22 11.74
CA GLY A 175 4.08 2.41 11.20
C GLY A 175 5.34 3.20 10.85
N PHE A 176 5.22 4.51 10.63
CA PHE A 176 6.25 5.35 10.02
C PHE A 176 6.50 6.67 10.78
N HIS A 177 6.04 6.77 12.03
CA HIS A 177 6.30 7.89 12.94
C HIS A 177 5.94 9.29 12.41
N PHE A 178 4.96 9.37 11.53
CA PHE A 178 4.38 10.67 11.18
C PHE A 178 3.70 11.29 12.38
N GLN A 179 3.94 12.59 12.57
CA GLN A 179 3.23 13.43 13.50
C GLN A 179 1.90 13.87 12.89
N LYS A 180 0.97 14.34 13.72
CA LYS A 180 -0.36 14.76 13.25
C LYS A 180 -0.26 16.01 12.37
N GLU A 181 0.68 16.88 12.68
CA GLU A 181 0.96 18.15 12.04
C GLU A 181 1.44 17.96 10.59
N GLU A 182 2.12 16.85 10.31
CA GLU A 182 2.54 16.46 8.95
C GLU A 182 1.38 15.94 8.09
N LEU A 183 0.20 15.70 8.69
CA LEU A 183 -0.95 15.07 8.05
C LEU A 183 -2.23 15.90 8.21
N PRO A 184 -2.34 17.09 7.59
CA PRO A 184 -3.50 17.99 7.80
C PRO A 184 -4.86 17.40 7.39
N PHE A 185 -4.88 16.36 6.55
CA PHE A 185 -6.10 15.64 6.16
C PHE A 185 -6.56 14.60 7.21
N VAL A 186 -5.77 14.36 8.26
CA VAL A 186 -6.09 13.41 9.35
C VAL A 186 -6.76 14.15 10.51
N ASN A 187 -8.07 14.37 10.38
CA ASN A 187 -8.87 14.96 11.45
C ASN A 187 -9.14 13.97 12.60
N HIS A 188 -9.31 12.70 12.25
CA HIS A 188 -9.54 11.60 13.19
C HIS A 188 -8.50 10.50 12.99
N VAL A 189 -7.78 10.15 14.06
CA VAL A 189 -6.84 9.02 14.07
C VAL A 189 -7.63 7.73 14.20
N GLU A 190 -7.55 6.89 13.17
CA GLU A 190 -8.28 5.63 13.10
C GLU A 190 -7.60 4.57 14.00
N PRO A 191 -8.24 4.10 15.08
CA PRO A 191 -7.62 3.18 16.05
C PRO A 191 -7.26 1.82 15.45
N ALA A 192 -7.90 1.45 14.34
CA ALA A 192 -7.63 0.21 13.64
C ALA A 192 -6.31 0.20 12.84
N ALA A 193 -5.70 1.38 12.60
CA ALA A 193 -4.55 1.53 11.70
C ALA A 193 -3.38 0.62 12.05
N ASN A 194 -2.93 0.66 13.31
CA ASN A 194 -1.82 -0.19 13.78
C ASN A 194 -2.12 -1.68 13.58
N ARG A 195 -3.32 -2.13 14.00
CA ARG A 195 -3.74 -3.52 13.83
C ARG A 195 -3.76 -3.94 12.36
N LEU A 196 -4.20 -3.06 11.45
CA LEU A 196 -4.29 -3.35 10.02
C LEU A 196 -2.91 -3.46 9.37
N ILE A 197 -1.98 -2.56 9.70
CA ILE A 197 -0.58 -2.63 9.25
C ILE A 197 0.09 -3.92 9.75
N LEU A 198 0.00 -4.21 11.05
CA LEU A 198 0.64 -5.40 11.60
C LEU A 198 0.06 -6.67 10.98
N ARG A 199 -1.24 -6.65 10.70
CA ARG A 199 -1.94 -7.77 10.09
C ARG A 199 -1.59 -7.95 8.62
N SER A 200 -1.36 -6.88 7.85
CA SER A 200 -0.92 -6.99 6.45
C SER A 200 0.44 -7.68 6.39
N VAL A 201 1.35 -7.34 7.30
CA VAL A 201 2.67 -7.96 7.38
C VAL A 201 2.61 -9.39 7.95
N ALA A 202 1.75 -9.66 8.93
CA ALA A 202 1.69 -10.96 9.60
C ALA A 202 1.04 -12.06 8.74
N HIS A 203 -0.08 -11.79 8.06
CA HIS A 203 -0.76 -12.82 7.26
C HIS A 203 -0.02 -13.18 5.98
N THR A 204 0.85 -12.30 5.49
CA THR A 204 1.82 -12.64 4.45
C THR A 204 2.68 -13.86 4.82
N VAL A 205 2.96 -14.08 6.11
CA VAL A 205 3.80 -15.19 6.61
C VAL A 205 3.06 -16.53 6.63
N GLU A 206 1.74 -16.51 6.79
CA GLU A 206 0.89 -17.72 6.78
C GLU A 206 0.42 -18.06 5.36
N ASP A 207 0.06 -17.06 4.55
CA ASP A 207 -0.46 -17.29 3.20
C ASP A 207 0.63 -17.73 2.19
N THR A 208 1.89 -17.30 2.36
CA THR A 208 3.01 -17.75 1.50
C THR A 208 3.41 -19.21 1.75
N ALA A 209 2.99 -19.80 2.87
CA ALA A 209 3.12 -21.24 3.08
C ALA A 209 2.04 -22.05 2.34
N GLU A 210 0.93 -21.42 1.91
CA GLU A 210 -0.22 -22.10 1.31
C GLU A 210 -0.49 -21.78 -0.18
N GLU A 211 0.26 -20.90 -0.85
CA GLU A 211 -0.05 -20.52 -2.25
C GLU A 211 1.14 -20.62 -3.21
N TRP A 212 1.27 -21.79 -3.85
CA TRP A 212 1.25 -21.97 -5.34
C TRP A 212 1.49 -23.45 -5.71
N HIS A 213 0.43 -24.23 -5.92
CA HIS A 213 0.51 -25.42 -6.76
C HIS A 213 -0.70 -25.46 -7.68
N PHE A 214 -0.52 -25.01 -8.93
CA PHE A 214 -1.39 -25.43 -10.03
C PHE A 214 -1.27 -26.96 -10.12
N ARG A 215 -2.33 -27.70 -9.80
CA ARG A 215 -2.42 -29.13 -10.16
C ARG A 215 -3.41 -29.26 -11.30
N GLN A 216 -2.87 -29.29 -12.51
CA GLN A 216 -3.60 -29.70 -13.70
C GLN A 216 -3.97 -31.18 -13.51
N SER A 217 -5.25 -31.53 -13.55
CA SER A 217 -5.64 -32.94 -13.49
C SER A 217 -5.21 -33.64 -14.78
N HIS A 218 -4.93 -34.95 -14.71
CA HIS A 218 -4.64 -35.77 -15.91
C HIS A 218 -5.77 -35.77 -16.97
N ALA A 219 -6.94 -35.21 -16.64
CA ALA A 219 -8.09 -35.05 -17.52
C ALA A 219 -8.24 -33.64 -18.12
N GLY A 220 -7.27 -32.73 -17.91
CA GLY A 220 -7.26 -31.39 -18.53
C GLY A 220 -8.12 -30.33 -17.83
N PHE A 221 -8.82 -30.65 -16.74
CA PHE A 221 -9.59 -29.67 -15.98
C PHE A 221 -8.72 -28.85 -15.02
N VAL A 222 -8.92 -27.53 -15.04
CA VAL A 222 -8.39 -26.55 -14.08
C VAL A 222 -9.48 -26.30 -13.03
N HIS A 223 -9.16 -26.50 -11.75
CA HIS A 223 -10.04 -26.13 -10.65
C HIS A 223 -9.29 -25.28 -9.62
N ASN A 224 -9.89 -24.11 -9.32
CA ASN A 224 -9.96 -23.39 -8.04
C ASN A 224 -9.59 -21.89 -8.14
N ASN A 225 -10.61 -21.03 -8.28
CA ASN A 225 -10.52 -19.57 -8.11
C ASN A 225 -11.57 -19.01 -7.12
N SER A 226 -12.61 -19.77 -6.76
CA SER A 226 -13.69 -19.33 -5.86
C SER A 226 -13.26 -19.16 -4.40
N ALA A 227 -12.32 -19.98 -3.92
CA ALA A 227 -11.75 -19.83 -2.57
C ALA A 227 -10.88 -18.57 -2.44
N LEU A 228 -10.10 -18.24 -3.47
CA LEU A 228 -9.27 -17.03 -3.55
C LEU A 228 -10.13 -15.77 -3.66
N LEU A 229 -11.16 -15.79 -4.50
CA LEU A 229 -12.17 -14.74 -4.57
C LEU A 229 -12.79 -14.54 -3.19
N ARG A 230 -13.31 -15.58 -2.54
CA ARG A 230 -13.90 -15.48 -1.20
C ARG A 230 -12.91 -14.92 -0.16
N ARG A 231 -11.62 -15.26 -0.27
CA ARG A 231 -10.55 -14.73 0.60
C ARG A 231 -10.30 -13.25 0.36
N ASN A 232 -10.18 -12.83 -0.90
CA ASN A 232 -10.02 -11.42 -1.30
C ASN A 232 -11.25 -10.59 -0.90
N LEU A 233 -12.45 -11.12 -1.07
CA LEU A 233 -13.71 -10.50 -0.64
C LEU A 233 -13.76 -10.29 0.88
N ARG A 234 -13.37 -11.30 1.66
CA ARG A 234 -13.31 -11.17 3.13
C ARG A 234 -12.27 -10.12 3.56
N ARG A 235 -11.20 -9.94 2.78
CA ARG A 235 -10.18 -8.91 3.02
C ARG A 235 -10.71 -7.51 2.71
N SER A 236 -11.30 -7.32 1.53
CA SER A 236 -11.82 -6.02 1.07
C SER A 236 -12.97 -5.52 1.94
N TYR A 237 -13.86 -6.40 2.40
CA TYR A 237 -15.00 -6.06 3.26
C TYR A 237 -14.57 -5.36 4.56
N ARG A 238 -13.35 -5.62 5.06
CA ARG A 238 -12.81 -4.94 6.24
C ARG A 238 -12.71 -3.42 6.05
N TYR A 239 -12.61 -2.97 4.81
CA TYR A 239 -12.48 -1.56 4.47
C TYR A 239 -13.82 -0.86 4.19
N PHE A 240 -14.94 -1.58 4.28
CA PHE A 240 -16.28 -1.05 4.01
C PHE A 240 -16.61 0.20 4.84
N VAL A 241 -16.18 0.24 6.10
CA VAL A 241 -16.42 1.37 7.03
C VAL A 241 -15.66 2.65 6.62
N TYR A 242 -14.63 2.53 5.77
CA TYR A 242 -13.79 3.65 5.33
C TYR A 242 -14.08 4.11 3.90
N ALA A 243 -14.50 3.20 3.01
CA ALA A 243 -14.86 3.52 1.62
C ALA A 243 -15.99 2.60 1.12
N PRO A 244 -17.25 2.79 1.56
CA PRO A 244 -18.33 1.85 1.30
C PRO A 244 -18.65 1.72 -0.19
N ILE A 245 -18.72 2.84 -0.92
CA ILE A 245 -19.07 2.86 -2.35
C ILE A 245 -18.00 2.13 -3.18
N GLU A 246 -16.72 2.39 -2.92
CA GLU A 246 -15.63 1.71 -3.61
C GLU A 246 -15.52 0.24 -3.21
N THR A 247 -15.76 -0.11 -1.94
CA THR A 247 -15.73 -1.50 -1.49
C THR A 247 -16.80 -2.34 -2.19
N VAL A 248 -18.02 -1.80 -2.35
CA VAL A 248 -19.10 -2.48 -3.08
C VAL A 248 -18.81 -2.53 -4.57
N SER A 249 -18.26 -1.46 -5.14
CA SER A 249 -17.99 -1.40 -6.57
C SER A 249 -16.84 -2.33 -6.99
N SER A 250 -15.76 -2.36 -6.20
CA SER A 250 -14.64 -3.31 -6.38
C SER A 250 -15.10 -4.76 -6.21
N PHE A 251 -16.01 -5.04 -5.28
CA PHE A 251 -16.66 -6.35 -5.16
C PHE A 251 -17.31 -6.77 -6.48
N PHE A 252 -18.21 -5.94 -7.03
CA PHE A 252 -18.93 -6.29 -8.27
C PHE A 252 -18.00 -6.37 -9.48
N HIS A 253 -16.99 -5.50 -9.55
CA HIS A 253 -15.99 -5.54 -10.61
C HIS A 253 -15.20 -6.86 -10.61
N ASN A 254 -14.68 -7.27 -9.45
CA ASN A 254 -13.93 -8.53 -9.31
C ASN A 254 -14.83 -9.75 -9.50
N PHE A 255 -16.10 -9.67 -9.06
CA PHE A 255 -17.08 -10.73 -9.28
C PHE A 255 -17.40 -10.91 -10.77
N ALA A 256 -17.68 -9.82 -11.50
CA ALA A 256 -17.93 -9.88 -12.93
C ALA A 256 -16.74 -10.44 -13.71
N ARG A 257 -15.52 -9.98 -13.41
CA ARG A 257 -14.29 -10.51 -13.99
C ARG A 257 -14.13 -12.01 -13.73
N SER A 258 -14.43 -12.47 -12.52
CA SER A 258 -14.35 -13.90 -12.19
C SER A 258 -15.34 -14.77 -12.94
N LEU A 259 -16.51 -14.23 -13.32
CA LEU A 259 -17.47 -14.95 -14.15
C LEU A 259 -16.99 -15.06 -15.59
N GLN A 260 -16.38 -14.00 -16.14
CA GLN A 260 -15.79 -14.02 -17.48
C GLN A 260 -14.66 -15.05 -17.59
N GLU A 261 -13.79 -15.12 -16.58
CA GLU A 261 -12.72 -16.13 -16.51
C GLU A 261 -13.23 -17.58 -16.36
N ILE A 262 -14.52 -17.81 -16.06
CA ILE A 262 -15.15 -19.14 -16.01
C ILE A 262 -15.80 -19.50 -17.36
N GLU A 263 -16.19 -18.50 -18.16
CA GLU A 263 -16.81 -18.69 -19.48
C GLU A 263 -15.77 -18.91 -20.61
N GLU A 264 -14.52 -18.50 -20.40
CA GLU A 264 -13.35 -18.76 -21.28
C GLU A 264 -12.68 -20.12 -20.98
#